data_AF-A0A1J5GAN7-F1
#
_entry.id   AF-A0A1J5GAN7-F1
#
_cell.length_a   1.000
_cell.length_b   1.000
_cell.length_c   1.000
_cell.angle_alpha   90.00
_cell.angle_beta   90.00
_cell.angle_gamma   90.00
#
_symmetry.space_group_name_H-M   'P 1'
#
loop_
_entity.id
_entity.type
_entity.pdbx_description
1 polymer ?
#
loop_
_entity_poly.entity_id
_entity_poly.type
_entity_poly.pdbx_seq_one_letter_code
_entity_poly.pdbx_strand_id
1 'polypeptide(L)' 'MKVISTNPDGSAMAEFENLVQHSKVIGVTEPIRAVVAISEIPELIRIGQNGHRGAQRFESMFAQVLQ' A
#
# COMPACT_ATOMS: atom_id res chain seq x y z
N MET A 1 -0.80 0.06 5.43
CA MET A 1 -1.91 -0.94 5.54
C MET A 1 -2.37 -0.99 6.98
N LYS A 2 -3.67 -1.01 7.22
CA LYS A 2 -4.29 -1.01 8.55
C LYS A 2 -5.40 -2.05 8.61
N VAL A 3 -5.36 -2.94 9.60
CA VAL A 3 -6.49 -3.86 9.87
C VAL A 3 -7.59 -3.08 10.60
N ILE A 4 -8.82 -3.13 10.07
CA ILE A 4 -9.99 -2.45 10.64
C ILE A 4 -10.76 -3.41 11.56
N SER A 5 -11.03 -4.63 11.08
CA SER A 5 -11.77 -5.65 11.82
C SER A 5 -11.34 -7.05 11.40
N THR A 6 -11.54 -8.03 12.28
CA THR A 6 -11.35 -9.46 12.01
C THR A 6 -12.70 -10.16 12.03
N ASN A 7 -12.86 -11.15 11.16
CA ASN A 7 -14.07 -11.95 11.04
C ASN A 7 -13.83 -13.34 11.66
N PRO A 8 -14.87 -14.00 12.20
CA PRO A 8 -14.75 -15.35 12.76
C PRO A 8 -14.29 -16.43 11.77
N ASP A 9 -14.41 -16.16 10.46
CA ASP A 9 -14.02 -17.07 9.38
C ASP A 9 -12.51 -17.04 9.06
N GLY A 10 -11.72 -16.26 9.80
CA GLY A 10 -10.28 -16.14 9.58
C GLY A 10 -9.91 -15.09 8.52
N SER A 11 -10.86 -14.26 8.09
CA SER A 11 -10.61 -13.09 7.25
C SER A 11 -10.53 -11.80 8.07
N ALA A 12 -10.00 -10.73 7.48
CA ALA A 12 -9.93 -9.41 8.07
C ALA A 12 -10.26 -8.34 7.04
N MET A 13 -11.00 -7.31 7.45
CA MET A 13 -11.13 -6.09 6.68
C MET A 13 -9.86 -5.28 6.85
N ALA A 14 -9.13 -5.06 5.76
CA ALA A 14 -7.91 -4.27 5.73
C ALA A 14 -8.07 -3.05 4.82
N GLU A 15 -7.48 -1.95 5.27
CA GLU A 15 -7.34 -0.71 4.51
C GLU A 15 -5.91 -0.60 3.99
N PHE A 16 -5.78 -0.40 2.69
CA PHE A 16 -4.53 -0.25 1.97
C PHE A 16 -4.32 1.22 1.62
N GLU A 17 -3.14 1.73 1.94
CA GLU A 17 -2.70 3.04 1.47
C GLU A 17 -2.61 2.99 -0.05
N ASN A 18 -3.16 4.00 -0.71
CA ASN A 18 -2.97 4.11 -2.14
C ASN A 18 -1.56 4.65 -2.39
N LEU A 19 -0.69 3.82 -2.99
CA LEU A 19 0.68 4.21 -3.34
C LEU A 19 0.73 5.41 -4.30
N VAL A 20 -0.35 5.68 -5.04
CA VAL A 20 -0.48 6.88 -5.87
C VAL A 20 -0.46 8.16 -5.02
N GLN A 21 -0.78 8.11 -3.71
CA GLN A 21 -0.63 9.26 -2.82
C GLN A 21 0.83 9.73 -2.63
N HIS A 22 1.81 8.84 -2.81
CA HIS A 22 3.23 9.23 -2.70
C HIS A 22 3.73 9.91 -3.97
N SER A 23 3.23 9.48 -5.13
CA SER A 23 3.43 10.24 -6.36
C SER A 23 2.57 11.49 -6.33
N LYS A 24 3.08 12.67 -6.70
CA LYS A 24 2.26 13.91 -6.81
C LYS A 24 1.23 13.86 -7.97
N VAL A 25 0.75 12.68 -8.34
CA VAL A 25 -0.15 12.41 -9.46
C VAL A 25 -1.59 12.51 -8.95
N ILE A 26 -2.36 13.42 -9.53
CA ILE A 26 -3.78 13.63 -9.20
C ILE A 26 -4.60 12.47 -9.78
N GLY A 27 -5.09 11.58 -8.92
CA GLY A 27 -6.01 10.50 -9.30
C GLY A 27 -6.29 9.55 -8.13
N VAL A 28 -7.56 9.47 -7.71
CA VAL A 28 -8.13 8.62 -6.63
C VAL A 28 -7.22 8.49 -5.41
N THR A 29 -7.36 9.39 -4.45
CA THR A 29 -6.58 9.39 -3.21
C THR A 29 -7.23 8.60 -2.08
N GLU A 30 -8.38 7.98 -2.28
CA GLU A 30 -9.06 7.24 -1.21
C GLU A 30 -8.35 5.91 -0.93
N PRO A 31 -8.24 5.52 0.35
CA PRO A 31 -7.65 4.24 0.71
C PRO A 31 -8.55 3.09 0.24
N ILE A 32 -7.93 2.04 -0.30
CA ILE A 32 -8.65 0.87 -0.80
C ILE A 32 -8.97 -0.04 0.39
N ARG A 33 -10.22 -0.47 0.52
CA ARG A 33 -10.62 -1.44 1.56
C ARG A 33 -10.94 -2.78 0.93
N ALA A 34 -10.38 -3.85 1.49
CA ALA A 34 -10.65 -5.21 1.04
C ALA A 34 -10.67 -6.19 2.20
N VAL A 35 -11.46 -7.25 2.04
CA VAL A 35 -11.43 -8.42 2.93
C VAL A 35 -10.33 -9.35 2.44
N VAL A 36 -9.41 -9.71 3.33
CA VAL A 36 -8.27 -10.59 3.04
C VAL A 36 -8.19 -11.74 4.04
N ALA A 37 -7.59 -12.86 3.68
CA ALA A 37 -7.31 -13.92 4.64
C ALA A 37 -6.24 -13.45 5.64
N ILE A 38 -6.44 -13.72 6.94
CA ILE A 38 -5.46 -13.33 7.98
C ILE A 38 -4.09 -13.98 7.72
N SER A 39 -4.06 -15.18 7.14
CA SER A 39 -2.83 -15.88 6.75
C SER A 39 -2.02 -15.15 5.67
N GLU A 40 -2.66 -14.31 4.86
CA GLU A 40 -2.00 -13.56 3.77
C GLU A 40 -1.47 -12.20 4.22
N ILE A 41 -1.92 -11.71 5.39
CA ILE A 41 -1.52 -10.40 5.94
C ILE A 41 0.01 -10.22 6.00
N PRO A 42 0.83 -11.19 6.47
CA PRO A 42 2.29 -11.02 6.50
C PRO A 42 2.90 -10.78 5.12
N GLU A 43 2.39 -11.46 4.09
CA GLU A 43 2.86 -11.28 2.73
C GLU A 43 2.40 -9.94 2.14
N LEU A 44 1.16 -9.53 2.40
CA LEU A 44 0.64 -8.23 1.98
C LEU A 44 1.43 -7.07 2.61
N ILE A 45 1.85 -7.18 3.88
CA ILE A 45 2.76 -6.22 4.52
C ILE A 45 4.10 -6.16 3.77
N ARG A 46 4.68 -7.31 3.44
CA ARG A 46 5.94 -7.41 2.70
C ARG A 46 5.85 -6.77 1.31
N ILE A 47 4.75 -7.01 0.59
CA ILE A 47 4.48 -6.38 -0.71
C ILE A 47 4.38 -4.87 -0.57
N GLY A 48 3.62 -4.38 0.43
CA GLY A 48 3.49 -2.95 0.71
C GLY A 48 4.83 -2.27 1.00
N GLN A 49 5.68 -2.88 1.84
CA GLN A 49 7.02 -2.38 2.14
C GLN A 49 7.94 -2.36 0.91
N ASN A 50 7.84 -3.37 0.04
CA ASN A 50 8.59 -3.40 -1.22
C ASN A 50 8.12 -2.31 -2.19
N GLY A 51 6.80 -2.11 -2.30
CA GLY A 51 6.21 -1.05 -3.11
C GLY A 51 6.66 0.34 -2.65
N HIS A 52 6.63 0.61 -1.35
CA HIS A 52 7.09 1.88 -0.78
C HIS A 52 8.57 2.15 -1.08
N ARG A 53 9.44 1.15 -0.90
CA ARG A 53 10.86 1.27 -1.27
C ARG A 53 11.07 1.48 -2.76
N GLY A 54 10.26 0.85 -3.61
CA GLY A 54 10.28 1.05 -5.06
C GLY A 54 9.90 2.48 -5.46
N ALA A 55 8.82 3.01 -4.88
CA ALA A 55 8.37 4.38 -5.11
C ALA A 55 9.44 5.41 -4.70
N GLN A 56 10.04 5.27 -3.52
CA GLN A 56 11.12 6.15 -3.07
C GLN A 56 12.33 6.14 -4.00
N ARG A 57 12.73 4.96 -4.50
CA ARG A 57 13.83 4.84 -5.48
C ARG A 57 13.49 5.54 -6.79
N PHE A 58 12.26 5.36 -7.28
CA PHE A 58 11.77 6.01 -8.48
C PHE A 58 11.79 7.55 -8.33
N GLU A 59 11.27 8.08 -7.21
CA GLU A 59 11.32 9.51 -6.91
C GLU A 59 12.75 10.05 -6.86
N SER A 60 13.67 9.32 -6.23
CA SER A 60 15.09 9.71 -6.16
C SER A 60 15.75 9.77 -7.55
N MET A 61 15.45 8.83 -8.44
CA MET A 61 15.96 8.84 -9.81
C MET A 61 15.43 10.05 -10.60
N PHE A 62 14.14 10.34 -10.50
CA PHE A 62 13.54 11.49 -11.19
C PHE A 62 14.07 12.83 -10.67
N ALA A 63 14.33 12.94 -9.36
CA ALA A 63 14.92 14.13 -8.77
C ALA A 63 16.32 14.44 -9.34
N GLN A 64 17.09 13.42 -9.73
CA GLN A 64 18.40 13.59 -10.37
C GLN A 64 18.30 14.01 -11.84
N VAL A 65 17.26 13.58 -12.57
CA VAL A 65 17.06 13.92 -13.99
C VAL A 65 16.56 15.35 -14.19
N LEU A 66 15.86 15.91 -13.19
CA LEU A 66 15.28 17.26 -13.24
C LEU A 66 16.22 18.36 -12.73
N GLN A 67 17.43 18.02 -12.29
CA GLN A 67 18.50 18.96 -11.92
C GLN A 67 19.47 19.17 -13.08
#